data_AF-A0A963VT55-F1
#
_entry.id   AF-A0A963VT55-F1
#
_cell.length_a   1.000
_cell.length_b   1.000
_cell.length_c   1.000
_cell.angle_alpha   90.00
_cell.angle_beta   90.00
_cell.angle_gamma   90.00
#
_symmetry.space_group_name_H-M   'P 1'
#
loop_
_entity.id
_entity.type
_entity.pdbx_description
1 polymer ?
#
loop_
_entity_poly.entity_id
_entity_poly.type
_entity_poly.pdbx_seq_one_letter_code
_entity_poly.pdbx_strand_id
1 'polypeptide(L)'
;MRTFTSLTAGAILIASLSACSKSEPAPEASESAAADAMAPEAAATWTPALPAAGTYDVSSTDGKAQAKVTIAPDNAYSREPVEGANEAGVVKLTDGKVCFDPSGDQKPTHCYVESVRAADGSFTATGDDSVTVNVKPAAM
;
A
#
# COMPACT_ATOMS: atom_id res chain seq x y z
N MET A 1 37.98 31.35 -42.09
CA MET A 1 38.21 32.80 -41.85
C MET A 1 38.37 33.00 -40.35
N ARG A 2 39.43 33.70 -39.91
CA ARG A 2 39.73 34.12 -38.52
C ARG A 2 39.63 33.07 -37.38
N THR A 3 40.80 32.58 -37.01
CA THR A 3 41.18 32.18 -35.63
C THR A 3 41.02 33.31 -34.61
N PHE A 4 40.95 32.99 -33.31
CA PHE A 4 41.85 33.53 -32.27
C PHE A 4 41.80 32.66 -30.99
N THR A 5 42.74 32.87 -30.05
CA THR A 5 43.20 31.81 -29.10
C THR A 5 43.60 32.36 -27.72
N SER A 6 43.48 31.54 -26.66
CA SER A 6 44.13 31.70 -25.32
C SER A 6 43.63 32.89 -24.46
N LEU A 7 44.09 33.22 -23.22
CA LEU A 7 45.19 32.83 -22.28
C LEU A 7 44.73 33.32 -20.83
N THR A 8 45.13 32.95 -19.60
CA THR A 8 46.16 32.07 -18.95
C THR A 8 45.76 31.78 -17.47
N ALA A 9 46.18 30.65 -16.87
CA ALA A 9 46.46 30.42 -15.42
C ALA A 9 45.32 30.64 -14.38
N GLY A 10 45.42 30.25 -13.09
CA GLY A 10 46.37 29.43 -12.29
C GLY A 10 45.77 29.20 -10.88
N ALA A 11 45.84 28.00 -10.27
CA ALA A 11 46.91 27.47 -9.40
C ALA A 11 46.87 27.94 -7.90
N ILE A 12 47.15 27.01 -6.95
CA ILE A 12 47.67 27.24 -5.56
C ILE A 12 46.68 27.85 -4.52
N LEU A 13 46.64 27.54 -3.19
CA LEU A 13 47.05 26.42 -2.30
C LEU A 13 46.22 26.46 -0.96
N ILE A 14 46.22 25.35 -0.20
CA ILE A 14 46.13 25.15 1.28
C ILE A 14 45.69 26.33 2.19
N ALA A 15 44.75 26.11 3.14
CA ALA A 15 44.93 26.43 4.59
C ALA A 15 43.67 26.21 5.48
N SER A 16 43.76 25.15 6.26
CA SER A 16 43.08 24.80 7.52
C SER A 16 42.87 25.88 8.61
N LEU A 17 41.87 25.66 9.47
CA LEU A 17 41.61 26.26 10.81
C LEU A 17 41.21 27.76 10.89
N SER A 18 40.02 28.03 11.44
CA SER A 18 39.89 28.70 12.76
C SER A 18 38.48 28.51 13.36
N ALA A 19 38.33 28.77 14.66
CA ALA A 19 37.13 28.46 15.44
C ALA A 19 36.04 29.55 15.37
N CYS A 20 34.79 29.14 15.09
CA CYS A 20 33.60 29.95 15.38
C CYS A 20 33.16 29.73 16.84
N SER A 21 33.91 30.29 17.78
CA SER A 21 33.48 30.36 19.18
C SER A 21 32.45 31.47 19.39
N LYS A 22 31.21 31.05 19.65
CA LYS A 22 30.32 31.66 20.65
C LYS A 22 29.92 33.14 20.46
N SER A 23 28.69 33.35 19.96
CA SER A 23 27.71 34.12 20.74
C SER A 23 26.28 33.73 20.41
N GLU A 24 25.46 33.65 21.46
CA GLU A 24 24.00 33.48 21.47
C GLU A 24 23.33 34.87 21.41
N PRO A 25 22.02 34.98 21.05
CA PRO A 25 20.98 34.61 22.01
C PRO A 25 19.75 33.85 21.46
N ALA A 26 19.18 33.02 22.33
CA ALA A 26 17.78 32.56 22.34
C ALA A 26 16.82 33.76 22.64
N PRO A 27 15.46 33.65 22.65
CA PRO A 27 14.64 32.44 22.86
C PRO A 27 13.37 32.41 21.93
N GLU A 28 12.28 31.65 22.10
CA GLU A 28 11.76 30.77 23.16
C GLU A 28 11.33 29.38 22.63
N ALA A 29 10.91 28.51 23.55
CA ALA A 29 10.64 27.09 23.32
C ALA A 29 9.35 26.80 22.54
N SER A 30 9.34 25.62 21.92
CA SER A 30 8.19 24.71 21.99
C SER A 30 8.70 23.28 22.18
N GLU A 31 7.88 22.45 22.82
CA GLU A 31 8.15 21.08 23.25
C GLU A 31 8.81 20.18 22.18
N SER A 32 9.77 19.32 22.53
CA SER A 32 9.55 18.03 23.20
C SER A 32 8.44 17.22 22.52
N ALA A 33 8.64 16.02 22.00
CA ALA A 33 9.77 15.11 21.87
C ALA A 33 9.24 14.02 20.90
N ALA A 34 9.91 12.86 20.80
CA ALA A 34 9.45 11.78 19.92
C ALA A 34 9.16 12.27 18.48
N ALA A 35 10.24 12.52 17.74
CA ALA A 35 10.21 12.07 16.36
C ALA A 35 9.92 10.57 16.45
N ASP A 36 8.69 10.18 16.07
CA ASP A 36 8.25 8.79 16.12
C ASP A 36 9.02 8.04 15.04
N ALA A 37 10.21 7.59 15.42
CA ALA A 37 10.94 6.57 14.72
C ALA A 37 10.14 5.29 14.91
N MET A 38 9.12 5.13 14.06
CA MET A 38 8.45 3.87 13.79
C MET A 38 9.53 2.88 13.39
N ALA A 39 10.12 2.21 14.39
CA ALA A 39 10.79 0.96 14.19
C ALA A 39 9.80 0.09 13.42
N PRO A 40 10.23 -0.63 12.38
CA PRO A 40 9.34 -1.58 11.73
C PRO A 40 8.93 -2.60 12.78
N GLU A 41 7.72 -2.45 13.32
CA GLU A 41 7.06 -3.50 14.08
C GLU A 41 7.18 -4.75 13.22
N ALA A 42 7.82 -5.79 13.76
CA ALA A 42 8.13 -6.99 13.00
C ALA A 42 6.79 -7.60 12.56
N ALA A 43 6.39 -7.30 11.32
CA ALA A 43 5.01 -7.38 10.89
C ALA A 43 4.50 -8.77 11.20
N ALA A 44 3.52 -8.85 12.12
CA ALA A 44 2.98 -10.11 12.58
C ALA A 44 2.63 -10.92 11.34
N THR A 45 3.27 -12.08 11.19
CA THR A 45 3.34 -12.82 9.92
C THR A 45 1.99 -13.44 9.59
N TRP A 46 1.07 -12.57 9.16
CA TRP A 46 -0.26 -12.88 8.70
C TRP A 46 -0.11 -13.84 7.54
N THR A 47 -0.49 -15.09 7.78
CA THR A 47 -0.62 -16.07 6.72
C THR A 47 -2.03 -15.87 6.15
N PRO A 48 -2.18 -15.27 4.97
CA PRO A 48 -3.50 -15.06 4.41
C PRO A 48 -4.17 -16.42 4.19
N ALA A 49 -5.42 -16.51 4.61
CA ALA A 49 -6.28 -17.67 4.41
C ALA A 49 -7.31 -17.34 3.33
N LEU A 50 -8.02 -18.36 2.83
CA LEU A 50 -9.24 -18.10 2.07
C LEU A 50 -10.25 -17.40 2.98
N PRO A 51 -10.96 -16.36 2.48
CA PRO A 51 -12.06 -15.74 3.21
C PRO A 51 -13.13 -16.77 3.55
N ALA A 52 -13.79 -16.60 4.69
CA ALA A 52 -14.87 -17.49 5.11
C ALA A 52 -16.08 -17.40 4.16
N ALA A 53 -16.94 -18.42 4.19
CA ALA A 53 -18.22 -18.35 3.50
C ALA A 53 -19.11 -17.27 4.13
N GLY A 54 -19.73 -16.43 3.30
CA GLY A 54 -20.50 -15.27 3.72
C GLY A 54 -20.54 -14.17 2.67
N THR A 55 -21.12 -13.03 3.03
CA THR A 55 -21.19 -11.83 2.19
C THR A 55 -20.26 -10.75 2.73
N TYR A 56 -19.60 -10.04 1.82
CA TYR A 56 -18.63 -8.99 2.08
C TYR A 56 -18.99 -7.74 1.31
N ASP A 57 -18.88 -6.58 1.95
CA ASP A 57 -18.99 -5.27 1.32
C ASP A 57 -17.59 -4.71 1.05
N VAL A 58 -17.36 -4.30 -0.20
CA VAL A 58 -16.08 -3.79 -0.71
C VAL A 58 -16.21 -2.31 -1.02
N SER A 59 -15.27 -1.51 -0.52
CA SER A 59 -15.21 -0.06 -0.73
C SER A 59 -13.82 0.41 -1.15
N SER A 60 -13.75 1.60 -1.77
CA SER A 60 -12.50 2.37 -1.85
C SER A 60 -11.95 2.64 -0.44
N THR A 61 -10.66 2.99 -0.35
CA THR A 61 -10.06 3.63 0.83
C THR A 61 -10.80 4.91 1.23
N ASP A 62 -11.48 5.59 0.30
CA ASP A 62 -12.37 6.74 0.57
C ASP A 62 -13.71 6.36 1.25
N GLY A 63 -13.96 5.07 1.54
CA GLY A 63 -15.24 4.57 2.05
C GLY A 63 -16.37 4.47 1.02
N LYS A 64 -16.17 4.92 -0.23
CA LYS A 64 -17.15 4.76 -1.33
C LYS A 64 -17.35 3.27 -1.65
N ALA A 65 -18.59 2.78 -1.62
CA ALA A 65 -18.90 1.40 -2.03
C ALA A 65 -18.44 1.10 -3.47
N GLN A 66 -18.02 -0.14 -3.74
CA GLN A 66 -17.49 -0.59 -5.03
C GLN A 66 -18.11 -1.91 -5.49
N ALA A 67 -18.30 -2.86 -4.58
CA ALA A 67 -18.99 -4.13 -4.87
C ALA A 67 -19.52 -4.78 -3.59
N LYS A 68 -20.48 -5.69 -3.77
CA LYS A 68 -20.77 -6.76 -2.83
C LYS A 68 -20.15 -8.06 -3.37
N VAL A 69 -19.54 -8.85 -2.51
CA VAL A 69 -18.95 -10.16 -2.86
C VAL A 69 -19.53 -11.21 -1.93
N THR A 70 -20.16 -12.24 -2.48
CA THR A 70 -20.65 -13.40 -1.71
C THR A 70 -19.81 -14.61 -2.05
N ILE A 71 -19.34 -15.31 -1.03
CA ILE A 71 -18.43 -16.46 -1.13
C ILE A 71 -19.11 -17.66 -0.47
N ALA A 72 -19.19 -18.77 -1.19
CA ALA A 72 -19.85 -20.00 -0.76
C ALA A 72 -18.85 -20.99 -0.10
N PRO A 73 -19.33 -22.03 0.62
CA PRO A 73 -18.46 -22.95 1.37
C PRO A 73 -17.50 -23.82 0.53
N ASP A 74 -17.72 -23.88 -0.79
CA ASP A 74 -16.84 -24.52 -1.78
C ASP A 74 -15.81 -23.55 -2.37
N ASN A 75 -15.80 -22.29 -1.90
CA ASN A 75 -15.00 -21.16 -2.39
C ASN A 75 -15.43 -20.62 -3.77
N ALA A 76 -16.64 -20.97 -4.26
CA ALA A 76 -17.24 -20.23 -5.37
C ALA A 76 -17.57 -18.79 -4.92
N TYR A 77 -17.31 -17.79 -5.75
CA TYR A 77 -17.68 -16.40 -5.49
C TYR A 77 -18.69 -15.88 -6.51
N SER A 78 -19.52 -14.94 -6.08
CA SER A 78 -20.22 -14.00 -6.95
C SER A 78 -19.89 -12.57 -6.51
N ARG A 79 -19.63 -11.69 -7.49
CA ARG A 79 -19.29 -10.28 -7.30
C ARG A 79 -20.30 -9.42 -8.04
N GLU A 80 -20.98 -8.57 -7.28
CA GLU A 80 -21.99 -7.62 -7.73
C GLU A 80 -21.41 -6.21 -7.57
N PRO A 81 -20.82 -5.61 -8.62
CA PRO A 81 -20.28 -4.25 -8.54
C PRO A 81 -21.40 -3.21 -8.48
N VAL A 82 -21.10 -2.02 -7.95
CA VAL A 82 -22.05 -0.89 -7.97
C VAL A 82 -22.29 -0.36 -9.39
N GLU A 83 -21.33 -0.56 -10.30
CA GLU A 83 -21.42 -0.24 -11.72
C GLU A 83 -20.79 -1.36 -12.57
N GLY A 84 -21.40 -1.69 -13.71
CA GLY A 84 -20.94 -2.74 -14.62
C GLY A 84 -21.77 -4.02 -14.54
N ALA A 85 -21.17 -5.15 -14.90
CA ALA A 85 -21.81 -6.46 -14.92
C ALA A 85 -21.36 -7.34 -13.75
N ASN A 86 -22.28 -8.17 -13.24
CA ASN A 86 -21.98 -9.19 -12.24
C ASN A 86 -20.97 -10.22 -12.78
N GLU A 87 -20.19 -10.78 -11.87
CA GLU A 87 -19.19 -11.81 -12.15
C GLU A 87 -19.32 -12.98 -11.17
N ALA A 88 -18.89 -14.17 -11.58
CA ALA A 88 -18.75 -15.33 -10.71
C ALA A 88 -17.51 -16.15 -11.08
N GLY A 89 -16.96 -16.89 -10.12
CA GLY A 89 -15.73 -17.66 -10.27
C GLY A 89 -15.42 -18.46 -9.03
N VAL A 90 -14.14 -18.79 -8.82
CA VAL A 90 -13.65 -19.46 -7.60
C VAL A 90 -12.52 -18.68 -6.96
N VAL A 91 -12.44 -18.71 -5.63
CA VAL A 91 -11.35 -18.08 -4.86
C VAL A 91 -10.31 -19.13 -4.52
N LYS A 92 -9.04 -18.81 -4.77
CA LYS A 92 -7.87 -19.70 -4.56
C LYS A 92 -6.82 -18.97 -3.74
N LEU A 93 -6.05 -19.72 -2.94
CA LEU A 93 -4.87 -19.18 -2.25
C LEU A 93 -3.62 -19.61 -3.02
N THR A 94 -2.91 -18.65 -3.62
CA THR A 94 -1.74 -18.89 -4.49
C THR A 94 -0.61 -17.97 -4.04
N ASP A 95 0.57 -18.52 -3.76
CA ASP A 95 1.78 -17.75 -3.35
C ASP A 95 1.55 -16.73 -2.21
N GLY A 96 0.63 -17.02 -1.29
CA GLY A 96 0.27 -16.10 -0.20
C GLY A 96 -0.59 -14.91 -0.65
N LYS A 97 -1.34 -15.04 -1.75
CA LYS A 97 -2.35 -14.10 -2.23
C LYS A 97 -3.71 -14.77 -2.35
N VAL A 98 -4.77 -14.02 -2.08
CA VAL A 98 -6.16 -14.43 -2.34
C VAL A 98 -6.48 -14.08 -3.78
N CYS A 99 -6.59 -15.09 -4.63
CA CYS A 99 -6.78 -14.97 -6.07
C CYS A 99 -8.23 -15.28 -6.46
N PHE A 100 -8.90 -14.30 -7.05
CA PHE A 100 -10.21 -14.44 -7.66
C PHE A 100 -10.03 -14.92 -9.10
N ASP A 101 -10.52 -16.12 -9.39
CA ASP A 101 -10.39 -16.81 -10.66
C ASP A 101 -11.77 -16.85 -11.35
N PRO A 102 -12.10 -15.85 -12.18
CA PRO A 102 -13.41 -15.71 -12.79
C PRO A 102 -13.74 -16.82 -13.80
N SER A 103 -15.02 -17.13 -13.93
CA SER A 103 -15.51 -18.10 -14.92
C SER A 103 -15.47 -17.52 -16.35
N GLY A 104 -14.75 -18.19 -17.24
CA GLY A 104 -14.72 -17.93 -18.68
C GLY A 104 -13.32 -17.54 -19.19
N ASP A 105 -12.89 -18.19 -20.27
CA ASP A 105 -11.52 -18.29 -20.81
C ASP A 105 -10.84 -16.95 -21.21
N GLN A 106 -11.53 -15.83 -21.05
CA GLN A 106 -11.15 -14.48 -21.50
C GLN A 106 -11.07 -13.45 -20.36
N LYS A 107 -11.23 -13.88 -19.10
CA LYS A 107 -11.08 -13.02 -17.91
C LYS A 107 -9.80 -13.40 -17.16
N PRO A 108 -8.93 -12.44 -16.79
CA PRO A 108 -7.72 -12.74 -16.02
C PRO A 108 -8.05 -13.04 -14.56
N THR A 109 -7.26 -13.93 -13.95
CA THR A 109 -7.23 -14.11 -12.49
C THR A 109 -6.69 -12.84 -11.83
N HIS A 110 -7.35 -12.36 -10.76
CA HIS A 110 -6.94 -11.17 -10.01
C HIS A 110 -6.50 -11.56 -8.59
N CYS A 111 -5.25 -11.30 -8.22
CA CYS A 111 -4.70 -11.70 -6.91
C CYS A 111 -4.50 -10.50 -5.98
N TYR A 112 -4.86 -10.70 -4.71
CA TYR A 112 -4.81 -9.67 -3.67
C TYR A 112 -3.91 -10.10 -2.51
N VAL A 113 -3.10 -9.16 -2.01
CA VAL A 113 -2.46 -9.26 -0.70
C VAL A 113 -3.43 -8.70 0.33
N GLU A 114 -3.80 -9.49 1.34
CA GLU A 114 -4.68 -9.05 2.43
C GLU A 114 -3.87 -8.55 3.64
N SER A 115 -4.36 -7.52 4.31
CA SER A 115 -3.89 -7.14 5.65
C SER A 115 -4.29 -8.16 6.71
N VAL A 116 -3.70 -8.03 7.90
CA VAL A 116 -4.28 -8.58 9.13
C VAL A 116 -5.75 -8.17 9.23
N ARG A 117 -6.61 -9.12 9.62
CA ARG A 117 -8.05 -8.89 9.87
C ARG A 117 -8.21 -8.15 11.21
N ALA A 118 -8.95 -7.04 11.20
CA ALA A 118 -9.34 -6.32 12.40
C ALA A 118 -10.36 -7.11 13.25
N ALA A 119 -10.63 -6.64 14.47
CA ALA A 119 -11.51 -7.33 15.42
C ALA A 119 -12.98 -7.45 14.97
N ASP A 120 -13.42 -6.65 14.00
CA ASP A 120 -14.73 -6.75 13.34
C ASP A 120 -14.70 -7.59 12.04
N GLY A 121 -13.56 -8.22 11.73
CA GLY A 121 -13.30 -9.00 10.53
C GLY A 121 -12.98 -8.18 9.28
N SER A 122 -12.92 -6.85 9.36
CA SER A 122 -12.52 -5.98 8.24
C SER A 122 -11.02 -6.05 7.95
N PHE A 123 -10.63 -5.71 6.71
CA PHE A 123 -9.25 -5.76 6.24
C PHE A 123 -9.09 -4.91 4.97
N THR A 124 -7.86 -4.57 4.61
CA THR A 124 -7.56 -4.08 3.26
C THR A 124 -7.05 -5.19 2.36
N ALA A 125 -7.36 -5.09 1.07
CA ALA A 125 -6.90 -5.98 0.03
C ALA A 125 -6.25 -5.15 -1.09
N THR A 126 -4.98 -5.38 -1.38
CA THR A 126 -4.20 -4.67 -2.42
C THR A 126 -3.97 -5.60 -3.60
N GLY A 127 -4.49 -5.21 -4.77
CA GLY A 127 -4.34 -5.96 -6.02
C GLY A 127 -2.95 -5.85 -6.63
N ASP A 128 -2.63 -6.71 -7.61
CA ASP A 128 -1.37 -6.64 -8.37
C ASP A 128 -1.22 -5.32 -9.16
N ASP A 129 -2.34 -4.70 -9.53
CA ASP A 129 -2.43 -3.34 -10.10
C ASP A 129 -2.16 -2.20 -9.08
N SER A 130 -1.88 -2.54 -7.82
CA SER A 130 -1.64 -1.64 -6.68
C SER A 130 -2.85 -0.84 -6.18
N VAL A 131 -4.07 -1.03 -6.72
CA VAL A 131 -5.28 -0.50 -6.10
C VAL A 131 -5.54 -1.24 -4.79
N THR A 132 -5.78 -0.49 -3.72
CA THR A 132 -6.18 -1.02 -2.42
C THR A 132 -7.66 -0.75 -2.19
N VAL A 133 -8.41 -1.79 -1.81
CA VAL A 133 -9.79 -1.69 -1.35
C VAL A 133 -9.89 -2.04 0.13
N ASN A 134 -10.88 -1.48 0.81
CA ASN A 134 -11.28 -1.92 2.14
C ASN A 134 -12.44 -2.92 2.00
N VAL A 135 -12.38 -4.02 2.75
CA VAL A 135 -13.37 -5.09 2.71
C VAL A 135 -13.87 -5.37 4.12
N LYS A 136 -15.19 -5.44 4.29
CA LYS A 136 -15.86 -5.70 5.57
C LYS A 136 -16.81 -6.88 5.42
N PRO A 137 -16.89 -7.82 6.38
CA PRO A 137 -18.01 -8.76 6.43
C PRO A 137 -19.33 -7.98 6.53
N ALA A 138 -20.31 -8.33 5.70
CA ALA A 138 -21.66 -7.83 5.88
C ALA A 138 -22.23 -8.40 7.19
N ALA A 139 -22.98 -7.59 7.93
CA ALA A 139 -23.70 -8.09 9.10
C ALA A 139 -24.75 -9.12 8.67
N MET A 140 -24.86 -10.22 9.43
CA MET A 140 -25.83 -11.31 9.23
C MET A 140 -27.15 -11.02 9.92
#